data_AF-A0A2S3I7C9-F1
#
_entry.id   AF-A0A2S3I7C9-F1
#
_cell.length_a   1.000
_cell.length_b   1.000
_cell.length_c   1.000
_cell.angle_alpha   90.00
_cell.angle_beta   90.00
_cell.angle_gamma   90.00
#
_symmetry.space_group_name_H-M   'P 1'
#
loop_
_entity.id
_entity.type
_entity.pdbx_description
1 polymer ?
#
loop_
_entity_poly.entity_id
_entity_poly.type
_entity_poly.pdbx_seq_one_letter_code
_entity_poly.pdbx_strand_id
1 'polypeptide(L)'
;MDPASEELERRSRYLSALVRRTRLADPPQPEPEAAEEAKADAVEPGLKEGKGGKEEETKAKERAAVKAKAKGEGRKVAVCVRAADMALPLQRRAVRIAVEAVAAMPRLETKRLALALKKDFDATYGPAWHCIVGTSFGSYVTHSLGGFLYFSVDKVYILLFRTAVEPLAHPQ
;
A
#
# COMPACT_ATOMS: atom_id res chain seq x y z
N MET A 1 -23.43 -37.91 -12.95
CA MET A 1 -22.34 -37.12 -12.35
C MET A 1 -22.73 -35.67 -12.42
N ASP A 2 -22.49 -34.90 -11.36
CA ASP A 2 -22.87 -33.48 -11.28
C ASP A 2 -21.87 -32.64 -12.09
N PRO A 3 -22.32 -31.81 -13.06
CA PRO A 3 -21.45 -30.99 -13.89
C PRO A 3 -20.59 -30.01 -13.07
N ALA A 4 -21.05 -29.59 -11.89
CA ALA A 4 -20.27 -28.75 -10.99
C ALA A 4 -19.09 -29.50 -10.36
N SER A 5 -19.24 -30.81 -10.12
CA SER A 5 -18.17 -31.67 -9.60
C SER A 5 -17.05 -31.86 -10.61
N GLU A 6 -17.41 -32.06 -11.89
CA GLU A 6 -16.44 -32.23 -12.98
C GLU A 6 -15.62 -30.96 -13.22
N GLU A 7 -16.26 -29.80 -13.20
CA GLU A 7 -15.57 -28.51 -13.35
C GLU A 7 -14.66 -28.21 -12.14
N LEU A 8 -15.07 -28.59 -10.92
CA LEU A 8 -14.23 -28.45 -9.73
C LEU A 8 -12.98 -29.34 -9.80
N GLU A 9 -13.14 -30.59 -10.24
CA GLU A 9 -12.01 -31.49 -10.46
C GLU A 9 -11.06 -30.98 -11.54
N ARG A 10 -11.60 -30.44 -12.64
CA ARG A 10 -10.80 -29.86 -13.73
C ARG A 10 -9.97 -28.68 -13.24
N ARG A 11 -10.55 -27.80 -12.43
CA ARG A 11 -9.86 -26.66 -11.80
C ARG A 11 -8.80 -27.11 -10.80
N SER A 12 -9.09 -28.12 -9.99
CA SER A 12 -8.13 -28.71 -9.04
C SER A 12 -6.90 -29.27 -9.73
N ARG A 13 -7.09 -30.01 -10.84
CA ARG A 13 -5.99 -30.56 -11.65
C ARG A 13 -5.16 -29.45 -12.29
N TYR A 14 -5.80 -28.41 -12.83
CA TYR A 14 -5.11 -27.27 -13.44
C TYR A 14 -4.23 -26.52 -12.42
N LEU A 15 -4.76 -26.21 -11.25
CA LEU A 15 -4.01 -25.51 -10.20
C LEU A 15 -2.83 -26.36 -9.69
N SER A 16 -3.03 -27.66 -9.53
CA SER A 16 -1.96 -28.59 -9.14
C SER A 16 -0.84 -28.64 -10.19
N ALA A 17 -1.17 -28.61 -11.47
CA ALA A 17 -0.19 -28.55 -12.56
C ALA A 17 0.57 -27.22 -12.59
N LEU A 18 -0.13 -26.10 -12.34
CA LEU A 18 0.47 -24.77 -12.33
C LEU A 18 1.50 -24.63 -11.20
N VAL A 19 1.16 -25.08 -9.99
CA VAL A 19 2.06 -25.08 -8.82
C VAL A 19 3.29 -25.95 -9.05
N ARG A 20 3.14 -27.10 -9.69
CA ARG A 20 4.29 -27.96 -10.05
C ARG A 20 5.20 -27.27 -11.08
N ARG A 21 4.62 -26.54 -12.03
CA ARG A 21 5.38 -25.81 -13.05
C ARG A 21 6.16 -24.63 -12.46
N THR A 22 5.59 -23.88 -11.52
CA THR A 22 6.31 -22.78 -10.84
C THR A 22 7.38 -23.27 -9.87
N ARG A 23 7.27 -24.49 -9.33
CA ARG A 23 8.31 -25.09 -8.49
C ARG A 23 9.50 -25.68 -9.27
N LEU A 24 9.41 -25.82 -10.59
CA LEU A 24 10.48 -26.36 -11.45
C LEU A 24 11.28 -25.29 -12.21
N ALA A 25 10.99 -24.00 -12.00
CA ALA A 25 11.77 -22.91 -12.55
C ALA A 25 12.78 -22.40 -11.50
N ASP A 26 13.87 -23.14 -11.32
CA ASP A 26 15.05 -22.60 -10.62
C ASP A 26 15.70 -21.50 -11.48
N PRO A 27 16.04 -20.31 -10.93
CA PRO A 27 16.90 -19.36 -11.62
C PRO A 27 18.33 -19.94 -11.76
N PRO A 28 19.06 -19.65 -12.84
CA PRO A 28 20.38 -20.24 -13.07
C PRO A 28 21.37 -19.76 -12.00
N GLN A 29 21.95 -20.69 -11.25
CA GLN A 29 23.04 -20.40 -10.31
C GLN A 29 24.39 -20.52 -11.01
N PRO A 30 25.37 -19.63 -10.70
CA PRO A 30 26.72 -19.76 -11.22
C PRO A 30 27.45 -20.94 -10.53
N GLU A 31 28.05 -21.82 -11.33
CA GLU A 31 28.81 -23.01 -10.90
C GLU A 31 29.93 -22.64 -9.90
N PRO A 32 30.00 -23.28 -8.70
CA PRO A 32 31.16 -23.22 -7.85
C PRO A 32 32.03 -24.49 -7.98
N GLU A 33 33.33 -24.24 -8.13
CA GLU A 33 34.45 -25.20 -8.11
C GLU A 33 34.54 -25.95 -6.76
N ALA A 34 35.08 -27.16 -6.81
CA ALA A 34 35.00 -28.25 -5.83
C ALA A 34 35.52 -27.98 -4.40
N ALA A 35 34.92 -28.69 -3.43
CA ALA A 35 35.52 -29.42 -2.27
C ALA A 35 34.44 -29.60 -1.17
N GLU A 36 33.91 -30.80 -0.94
CA GLU A 36 34.37 -31.85 -0.01
C GLU A 36 33.60 -31.82 1.34
N GLU A 37 33.33 -33.02 1.83
CA GLU A 37 32.32 -33.45 2.80
C GLU A 37 32.50 -32.94 4.25
N ALA A 38 31.38 -32.76 4.96
CA ALA A 38 31.23 -33.22 6.35
C ALA A 38 29.75 -33.23 6.79
N LYS A 39 29.29 -34.39 7.30
CA LYS A 39 28.00 -34.57 7.99
C LYS A 39 28.03 -33.96 9.39
N ALA A 40 26.92 -33.38 9.85
CA ALA A 40 26.46 -33.50 11.24
C ALA A 40 25.00 -33.00 11.41
N ASP A 41 24.33 -33.67 12.34
CA ASP A 41 22.93 -33.68 12.73
C ASP A 41 22.24 -32.38 13.18
N ALA A 42 20.91 -32.47 13.19
CA ALA A 42 19.92 -31.50 13.63
C ALA A 42 20.04 -31.07 15.11
N VAL A 43 19.79 -29.78 15.40
CA VAL A 43 19.12 -29.25 16.62
C VAL A 43 18.67 -27.81 16.33
N GLU A 44 17.37 -27.51 16.45
CA GLU A 44 16.89 -26.20 16.94
C GLU A 44 16.62 -26.36 18.45
N PRO A 45 16.93 -25.39 19.35
CA PRO A 45 16.17 -24.13 19.41
C PRO A 45 16.89 -22.89 20.02
N GLY A 46 16.25 -21.72 19.93
CA GLY A 46 16.21 -20.78 21.07
C GLY A 46 17.10 -19.52 21.03
N LEU A 47 16.47 -18.42 20.59
CA LEU A 47 16.34 -17.11 21.26
C LEU A 47 17.46 -16.56 22.20
N LYS A 48 17.98 -15.38 21.81
CA LYS A 48 18.17 -14.08 22.55
C LYS A 48 19.59 -13.51 22.77
N GLU A 49 19.70 -12.20 22.43
CA GLU A 49 20.49 -11.10 23.03
C GLU A 49 22.05 -11.22 23.04
N GLY A 50 22.86 -10.24 22.62
CA GLY A 50 22.66 -8.91 22.06
C GLY A 50 24.00 -8.14 21.92
N LYS A 51 23.94 -7.01 21.21
CA LYS A 51 24.69 -5.75 21.43
C LYS A 51 26.15 -5.59 20.93
N GLY A 52 26.29 -4.61 20.01
CA GLY A 52 27.45 -3.70 19.84
C GLY A 52 28.36 -4.05 18.66
N GLY A 53 28.73 -3.17 17.72
CA GLY A 53 28.42 -1.76 17.46
C GLY A 53 29.36 -1.24 16.35
N LYS A 54 28.90 -0.21 15.59
CA LYS A 54 29.65 0.76 14.73
C LYS A 54 30.53 0.20 13.60
N GLU A 55 30.64 0.76 12.39
CA GLU A 55 30.61 2.13 11.84
C GLU A 55 30.27 2.01 10.31
N GLU A 56 29.40 2.85 9.74
CA GLU A 56 29.71 3.98 8.80
C GLU A 56 30.28 3.56 7.41
N GLU A 57 29.89 4.07 6.24
CA GLU A 57 29.05 5.21 5.84
C GLU A 57 28.74 5.15 4.32
N THR A 58 27.71 5.91 3.90
CA THR A 58 27.41 6.49 2.56
C THR A 58 26.76 5.60 1.48
N LYS A 59 25.72 6.03 0.73
CA LYS A 59 25.47 7.39 0.21
C LYS A 59 23.98 7.63 -0.13
N ALA A 60 23.50 8.82 0.22
CA ALA A 60 22.21 9.44 -0.09
C ALA A 60 21.97 9.64 -1.60
N LYS A 61 20.73 9.63 -2.11
CA LYS A 61 19.82 10.77 -2.37
C LYS A 61 18.66 10.19 -3.20
N GLU A 62 17.40 10.57 -3.02
CA GLU A 62 16.89 11.85 -3.51
C GLU A 62 15.61 12.25 -2.79
N ARG A 63 15.68 13.35 -2.03
CA ARG A 63 14.55 14.10 -1.50
C ARG A 63 14.29 15.27 -2.46
N ALA A 64 13.20 15.21 -3.20
CA ALA A 64 12.69 16.40 -3.89
C ALA A 64 11.94 17.29 -2.88
N ALA A 65 12.68 18.15 -2.19
CA ALA A 65 12.13 19.24 -1.41
C ALA A 65 12.05 20.51 -2.27
N VAL A 66 10.88 20.79 -2.85
CA VAL A 66 10.60 22.09 -3.47
C VAL A 66 10.28 23.08 -2.35
N LYS A 67 11.21 23.99 -2.05
CA LYS A 67 10.99 25.13 -1.14
C LYS A 67 10.41 26.30 -1.93
N ALA A 68 9.14 26.60 -1.72
CA ALA A 68 8.59 27.93 -1.95
C ALA A 68 8.46 28.63 -0.60
N LYS A 69 9.17 29.76 -0.42
CA LYS A 69 9.05 30.63 0.77
C LYS A 69 7.90 31.60 0.53
N ALA A 70 6.85 31.51 1.33
CA ALA A 70 5.90 32.59 1.57
C ALA A 70 5.89 32.87 3.09
N LYS A 71 6.07 34.15 3.43
CA LYS A 71 6.24 34.66 4.79
C LYS A 71 4.85 34.91 5.38
N GLY A 72 4.47 34.10 6.36
CA GLY A 72 3.34 34.28 7.26
C GLY A 72 3.58 33.32 8.42
N GLU A 73 3.39 33.77 9.67
CA GLU A 73 3.51 32.92 10.85
C GLU A 73 2.33 31.95 10.89
N GLY A 74 2.38 30.96 10.01
CA GLY A 74 1.41 29.89 9.88
C GLY A 74 1.96 28.62 10.52
N ARG A 75 1.09 27.90 11.24
CA ARG A 75 1.37 26.55 11.70
C ARG A 75 1.83 25.69 10.51
N LYS A 76 3.07 25.21 10.54
CA LYS A 76 3.63 24.37 9.49
C LYS A 76 2.99 22.98 9.53
N VAL A 77 2.11 22.69 8.59
CA VAL A 77 1.47 21.38 8.43
C VAL A 77 2.47 20.39 7.81
N ALA A 78 2.68 19.25 8.45
CA ALA A 78 3.57 18.19 7.95
C ALA A 78 2.78 17.18 7.12
N VAL A 79 3.22 16.91 5.88
CA VAL A 79 2.61 15.90 5.01
C VAL A 79 3.62 14.82 4.69
N CYS A 80 3.20 13.55 4.77
CA CYS A 80 4.04 12.40 4.42
C CYS A 80 3.21 11.38 3.63
N VAL A 81 3.60 11.09 2.39
CA VAL A 81 3.04 9.99 1.59
C VAL A 81 3.75 8.70 2.00
N ARG A 82 2.97 7.70 2.42
CA ARG A 82 3.48 6.42 2.93
C ARG A 82 3.46 5.33 1.86
N ALA A 83 2.41 5.29 1.06
CA ALA A 83 2.29 4.42 -0.10
C ALA A 83 1.33 5.04 -1.11
N ALA A 84 1.56 4.83 -2.40
CA ALA A 84 0.72 5.36 -3.46
C ALA A 84 0.78 4.47 -4.70
N ASP A 85 -0.38 4.24 -5.31
CA ASP A 85 -0.58 3.70 -6.65
C ASP A 85 -1.60 4.62 -7.34
N MET A 86 -1.14 5.81 -7.76
CA MET A 86 -1.87 6.79 -8.57
C MET A 86 -0.93 7.90 -9.04
N ALA A 87 -1.29 8.63 -10.09
CA ALA A 87 -0.46 9.70 -10.65
C ALA A 87 -0.28 10.89 -9.66
N LEU A 88 0.88 11.55 -9.73
CA LEU A 88 1.23 12.70 -8.87
C LEU A 88 0.17 13.81 -8.83
N PRO A 89 -0.50 14.18 -9.94
CA PRO A 89 -1.57 15.19 -9.89
C PRO A 89 -2.74 14.79 -8.98
N LEU A 90 -3.15 13.51 -8.97
CA LEU A 90 -4.19 13.00 -8.07
C LEU A 90 -3.73 13.05 -6.61
N GLN A 91 -2.49 12.64 -6.33
CA GLN A 91 -1.91 12.71 -4.99
C GLN A 91 -1.91 14.15 -4.46
N ARG A 92 -1.46 15.10 -5.28
CA ARG A 92 -1.44 16.53 -4.92
C ARG A 92 -2.84 17.06 -4.63
N ARG A 93 -3.85 16.64 -5.39
CA ARG A 93 -5.26 17.03 -5.13
C ARG A 93 -5.75 16.50 -3.79
N ALA A 94 -5.54 15.22 -3.50
CA ALA A 94 -5.93 14.62 -2.22
C ALA A 94 -5.25 15.31 -1.03
N VAL A 95 -3.92 15.54 -1.14
CA VAL A 95 -3.15 16.24 -0.12
C VAL A 95 -3.66 17.66 0.09
N ARG A 96 -3.94 18.41 -0.98
CA ARG A 96 -4.45 19.78 -0.89
C ARG A 96 -5.77 19.83 -0.13
N ILE A 97 -6.73 19.00 -0.51
CA ILE A 97 -8.04 18.93 0.16
C ILE A 97 -7.87 18.60 1.64
N ALA A 98 -6.99 17.64 1.97
CA ALA A 98 -6.73 17.27 3.34
C ALA A 98 -6.07 18.38 4.16
N VAL A 99 -5.08 19.08 3.60
CA VAL A 99 -4.40 20.20 4.27
C VAL A 99 -5.36 21.37 4.50
N GLU A 100 -6.17 21.73 3.51
CA GLU A 100 -7.18 22.79 3.62
C GLU A 100 -8.23 22.46 4.69
N ALA A 101 -8.71 21.21 4.69
CA ALA A 101 -9.67 20.75 5.68
C ALA A 101 -9.09 20.73 7.11
N VAL A 102 -7.85 20.27 7.28
CA VAL A 102 -7.16 20.27 8.58
C VAL A 102 -6.87 21.70 9.06
N ALA A 103 -6.57 22.63 8.16
CA ALA A 103 -6.34 24.03 8.49
C ALA A 103 -7.64 24.76 8.87
N ALA A 104 -8.76 24.44 8.23
CA ALA A 104 -10.05 25.08 8.47
C ALA A 104 -10.75 24.60 9.75
N MET A 105 -10.35 23.46 10.32
CA MET A 105 -11.04 22.82 11.44
C MET A 105 -10.19 22.83 12.71
N PRO A 106 -10.51 23.68 13.72
CA PRO A 106 -9.80 23.71 15.01
C PRO A 106 -9.86 22.38 15.76
N ARG A 107 -11.00 21.68 15.63
CA ARG A 107 -11.19 20.29 16.06
C ARG A 107 -11.37 19.45 14.80
N LEU A 108 -10.46 18.51 14.57
CA LEU A 108 -10.51 17.65 13.40
C LEU A 108 -11.79 16.80 13.42
N GLU A 109 -12.67 17.05 12.45
CA GLU A 109 -13.83 16.20 12.23
C GLU A 109 -13.51 15.14 11.16
N THR A 110 -12.96 14.01 11.62
CA THR A 110 -12.53 12.86 10.80
C THR A 110 -13.56 12.45 9.75
N LYS A 111 -14.84 12.38 10.14
CA LYS A 111 -15.95 11.99 9.26
C LYS A 111 -16.15 13.00 8.11
N ARG A 112 -16.04 14.30 8.41
CA ARG A 112 -16.22 15.36 7.41
C ARG A 112 -15.06 15.38 6.41
N LEU A 113 -13.83 15.17 6.87
CA LEU A 113 -12.66 15.05 6.01
C LEU A 113 -12.78 13.83 5.07
N ALA A 114 -13.12 12.66 5.62
CA ALA A 114 -13.33 11.45 4.83
C ALA A 114 -14.41 11.64 3.76
N LEU A 115 -15.52 12.27 4.13
CA LEU A 115 -16.62 12.58 3.21
C LEU A 115 -16.20 13.56 2.12
N ALA A 116 -15.46 14.61 2.45
CA ALA A 116 -14.99 15.60 1.48
C ALA A 116 -14.08 14.97 0.42
N LEU A 117 -13.13 14.13 0.84
CA LEU A 117 -12.24 13.41 -0.07
C LEU A 117 -13.01 12.44 -0.95
N LYS A 118 -13.88 11.60 -0.36
CA LYS A 118 -14.71 10.65 -1.12
C LYS A 118 -15.58 11.38 -2.15
N LYS A 119 -16.31 12.42 -1.74
CA LYS A 119 -17.20 13.16 -2.64
C LYS A 119 -16.46 13.82 -3.79
N ASP A 120 -15.34 14.49 -3.52
CA ASP A 120 -14.57 15.16 -4.58
C ASP A 120 -14.01 14.15 -5.60
N PHE A 121 -13.52 13.00 -5.12
CA PHE A 121 -12.95 11.97 -5.98
C PHE A 121 -14.02 11.17 -6.74
N ASP A 122 -15.16 10.83 -6.11
CA ASP A 122 -16.31 10.22 -6.78
C ASP A 122 -16.82 11.12 -7.91
N ALA A 123 -16.93 12.43 -7.66
CA ALA A 123 -17.41 13.40 -8.65
C ALA A 123 -16.40 13.66 -9.79
N THR A 124 -15.10 13.69 -9.48
CA THR A 124 -14.06 14.06 -10.46
C THR A 124 -13.55 12.86 -11.26
N TYR A 125 -13.48 11.67 -10.64
CA TYR A 125 -12.80 10.50 -11.22
C TYR A 125 -13.71 9.26 -11.33
N GLY A 126 -14.99 9.42 -11.01
CA GLY A 126 -15.99 8.37 -11.05
C GLY A 126 -15.99 7.48 -9.79
N PRO A 127 -17.16 6.93 -9.41
CA PRO A 127 -17.28 6.04 -8.27
C PRO A 127 -16.66 4.64 -8.54
N ALA A 128 -16.36 3.83 -7.52
CA ALA A 128 -16.56 4.09 -6.10
C ALA A 128 -15.23 4.29 -5.34
N TRP A 129 -15.04 5.48 -4.80
CA TRP A 129 -13.95 5.82 -3.89
C TRP A 129 -14.35 5.58 -2.44
N HIS A 130 -13.37 5.18 -1.64
CA HIS A 130 -13.50 4.96 -0.22
C HIS A 130 -12.41 5.74 0.50
N CYS A 131 -12.75 6.33 1.64
CA CYS A 131 -11.80 7.10 2.43
C CYS A 131 -11.92 6.73 3.90
N ILE A 132 -10.78 6.38 4.51
CA ILE A 132 -10.63 6.10 5.93
C ILE A 132 -9.68 7.15 6.50
N VAL A 133 -10.08 7.75 7.60
CA VAL A 133 -9.30 8.79 8.28
C VAL A 133 -9.26 8.43 9.77
N GLY A 134 -8.11 8.57 10.41
CA GLY A 134 -7.96 8.29 11.83
C GLY A 134 -6.57 8.63 12.36
N THR A 135 -6.39 8.58 13.67
CA THR A 135 -5.07 8.75 14.32
C THR A 135 -4.26 7.46 14.35
N SER A 136 -4.93 6.31 14.24
CA SER A 136 -4.34 4.98 14.10
C SER A 136 -5.38 4.03 13.50
N PHE A 137 -4.98 3.22 12.51
CA PHE A 137 -5.78 2.13 11.98
C PHE A 137 -4.89 1.11 11.26
N GLY A 138 -5.31 -0.14 11.25
CA GLY A 138 -4.80 -1.17 10.34
C GLY A 138 -5.77 -1.37 9.18
N SER A 139 -5.25 -1.68 7.99
CA SER A 139 -6.08 -1.93 6.81
C SER A 139 -5.45 -3.01 5.93
N TYR A 140 -6.29 -3.93 5.44
CA TYR A 140 -5.95 -4.86 4.37
C TYR A 140 -7.06 -4.78 3.33
N VAL A 141 -6.80 -4.13 2.20
CA VAL A 141 -7.82 -3.83 1.18
C VAL A 141 -7.33 -4.21 -0.20
N THR A 142 -8.26 -4.65 -1.03
CA THR A 142 -8.05 -4.76 -2.48
C THR A 142 -8.58 -3.49 -3.14
N HIS A 143 -7.77 -2.88 -3.99
CA HIS A 143 -8.11 -1.66 -4.71
C HIS A 143 -7.88 -1.83 -6.21
N SER A 144 -8.55 -1.00 -7.00
CA SER A 144 -8.28 -0.91 -8.44
C SER A 144 -6.91 -0.26 -8.67
N LEU A 145 -6.26 -0.64 -9.78
CA LEU A 145 -5.00 -0.05 -10.21
C LEU A 145 -5.11 1.47 -10.40
N GLY A 146 -4.06 2.19 -10.02
CA GLY A 146 -3.97 3.65 -10.15
C GLY A 146 -4.96 4.42 -9.26
N GLY A 147 -5.55 3.74 -8.27
CA GLY A 147 -6.60 4.28 -7.41
C GLY A 147 -6.30 4.21 -5.92
N PHE A 148 -5.04 4.15 -5.48
CA PHE A 148 -4.70 4.00 -4.04
C PHE A 148 -3.72 5.04 -3.54
N LEU A 149 -3.99 5.56 -2.34
CA LEU A 149 -3.12 6.53 -1.65
C LEU A 149 -3.24 6.39 -0.14
N TYR A 150 -2.11 6.18 0.53
CA TYR A 150 -1.96 6.23 1.98
C TYR A 150 -0.95 7.31 2.37
N PHE A 151 -1.42 8.29 3.14
CA PHE A 151 -0.61 9.42 3.57
C PHE A 151 -1.04 9.94 4.94
N SER A 152 -0.22 10.82 5.52
CA SER A 152 -0.55 11.51 6.76
C SER A 152 -0.42 13.01 6.63
N VAL A 153 -1.29 13.72 7.35
CA VAL A 153 -1.26 15.18 7.56
C VAL A 153 -1.20 15.42 9.07
N ASP A 154 -0.09 15.96 9.54
CA ASP A 154 0.29 16.03 10.95
C ASP A 154 0.21 14.65 11.65
N LYS A 155 -0.78 14.46 12.54
CA LYS A 155 -1.00 13.23 13.31
C LYS A 155 -2.18 12.40 12.76
N VAL A 156 -2.72 12.80 11.61
CA VAL A 156 -3.90 12.19 10.99
C VAL A 156 -3.43 11.34 9.82
N TYR A 157 -3.85 10.09 9.82
CA TYR A 157 -3.62 9.14 8.75
C TYR A 157 -4.85 9.08 7.86
N ILE A 158 -4.63 9.04 6.55
CA ILE A 158 -5.66 9.07 5.52
C ILE A 158 -5.35 7.98 4.50
N LEU A 159 -6.30 7.08 4.32
CA LEU A 159 -6.28 6.05 3.29
C LEU A 159 -7.43 6.33 2.32
N LEU A 160 -7.10 6.58 1.06
CA LEU A 160 -8.04 6.83 -0.03
C LEU A 160 -7.82 5.76 -1.09
N PHE A 161 -8.87 5.01 -1.44
CA PHE A 161 -8.76 3.96 -2.45
C PHE A 161 -10.02 3.81 -3.29
N ARG A 162 -9.86 3.38 -4.55
CA ARG A 162 -10.95 3.09 -5.48
C ARG A 162 -11.20 1.58 -5.56
N THR A 163 -12.45 1.17 -5.63
CA THR A 163 -12.85 -0.22 -5.91
C THR A 163 -13.56 -0.31 -7.25
N ALA A 164 -13.50 -1.47 -7.89
CA ALA A 164 -14.38 -1.79 -9.00
C ALA A 164 -15.80 -1.98 -8.45
N VAL A 165 -16.77 -1.30 -9.05
CA VAL A 165 -18.20 -1.53 -8.82
C VAL A 165 -18.84 -1.81 -10.17
N GLU A 166 -19.55 -2.91 -10.26
CA GLU A 166 -20.38 -3.20 -11.44
C GLU A 166 -21.73 -2.54 -11.19
N PRO A 167 -22.15 -1.56 -12.01
CA PRO A 167 -23.46 -0.96 -11.84
C PRO A 167 -24.51 -2.04 -12.07
N LEU A 168 -25.30 -2.36 -11.04
CA LEU A 168 -26.48 -3.20 -11.19
C LEU A 168 -27.47 -2.46 -12.09
N ALA A 169 -27.46 -2.77 -13.38
CA ALA A 169 -28.48 -2.33 -14.31
C ALA A 169 -29.82 -2.83 -13.78
N HIS A 170 -30.66 -1.93 -13.27
CA HIS A 170 -32.03 -2.27 -12.93
C HIS A 170 -32.81 -2.32 -14.25
N PRO A 171 -33.42 -3.46 -14.62
CA PRO A 171 -34.35 -3.49 -15.74
C PRO A 171 -35.50 -2.51 -15.45
N GLN A 172 -35.79 -1.64 -16.42
CA GLN A 172 -36.95 -0.72 -16.42
C GLN A 172 -38.23 -1.50 -16.71
#